data_AF-A0A2V2T7Y9-F1
#
_entry.id   AF-A0A2V2T7Y9-F1
#
_cell.length_a   1.000
_cell.length_b   1.000
_cell.length_c   1.000
_cell.angle_alpha   90.00
_cell.angle_beta   90.00
_cell.angle_gamma   90.00
#
_symmetry.space_group_name_H-M   'P 1'
#
loop_
_entity.id
_entity.type
_entity.pdbx_description
1 polymer ?
#
loop_
_entity_poly.entity_id
_entity_poly.type
_entity_poly.pdbx_seq_one_letter_code
_entity_poly.pdbx_strand_id
1 'polypeptide(L)' 'MKPDICACPGCICELDDAAVREGDRYFCCQACAQGHPGDRQCKDPECPCADRGKAKKSQEQQLDHSLEETFPASDPISP' A
#
# COMPACT_ATOMS: atom_id res chain seq x y z
N MET A 1 -16.11 7.66 10.39
CA MET A 1 -15.28 8.78 9.91
C MET A 1 -14.83 8.44 8.51
N LYS A 2 -15.08 9.30 7.51
CA LYS A 2 -14.45 9.14 6.18
C LYS A 2 -13.02 9.68 6.27
N PRO A 3 -12.00 9.00 5.71
CA PRO A 3 -10.66 9.57 5.66
C PRO A 3 -10.67 10.77 4.72
N ASP A 4 -9.91 11.81 5.06
CA ASP A 4 -9.74 12.97 4.20
C ASP A 4 -8.73 12.71 3.08
N ILE A 5 -7.95 11.63 3.15
CA ILE A 5 -6.93 11.27 2.16
C ILE A 5 -7.24 9.95 1.44
N CYS A 6 -6.87 9.87 0.16
CA CYS A 6 -7.02 8.65 -0.62
C CYS A 6 -6.25 7.46 -0.02
N ALA A 7 -6.87 6.28 0.00
CA ALA A 7 -6.27 5.04 0.50
C ALA A 7 -5.13 4.49 -0.38
N CYS A 8 -4.82 5.12 -1.52
CA CYS A 8 -3.75 4.69 -2.41
C CYS A 8 -2.37 5.07 -1.82
N PRO A 9 -1.42 4.12 -1.69
CA PRO A 9 -0.13 4.38 -1.08
C PRO A 9 0.71 5.33 -1.96
N GLY A 10 0.80 6.59 -1.54
CA GLY A 10 1.51 7.65 -2.27
C GLY A 10 0.60 8.60 -3.05
N CYS A 11 -0.72 8.47 -2.92
CA CYS A 11 -1.66 9.49 -3.36
C CYS A 11 -1.74 10.60 -2.33
N ILE A 12 -1.68 11.84 -2.82
CA ILE A 12 -1.77 13.07 -2.01
C ILE A 12 -3.11 13.79 -2.23
N CYS A 13 -4.01 13.20 -3.01
CA CYS A 13 -5.32 13.79 -3.28
C CYS A 13 -6.25 13.65 -2.05
N GLU A 14 -6.94 14.73 -1.74
CA GLU A 14 -7.98 14.78 -0.72
C GLU A 14 -9.28 14.10 -1.23
N LEU A 15 -10.06 13.53 -0.32
CA LEU A 15 -11.32 12.84 -0.63
C LEU A 15 -12.51 13.77 -0.38
N ASP A 16 -13.05 14.31 -1.48
CA ASP A 16 -14.31 15.08 -1.45
C ASP A 16 -15.55 14.18 -1.59
N ASP A 17 -16.73 14.77 -1.77
CA ASP A 17 -18.00 14.05 -2.00
C ASP A 17 -18.00 13.16 -3.26
N ALA A 18 -17.01 13.33 -4.15
CA ALA A 18 -16.78 12.46 -5.31
C ALA A 18 -15.95 11.21 -5.00
N ALA A 19 -15.62 10.94 -3.73
CA ALA A 19 -14.85 9.78 -3.32
C ALA A 19 -15.51 8.45 -3.73
N VAL A 20 -14.74 7.60 -4.40
CA VAL A 20 -15.12 6.24 -4.79
C VAL A 20 -14.78 5.28 -3.66
N ARG A 21 -15.76 4.53 -3.16
CA ARG A 21 -15.55 3.50 -2.14
C ARG A 21 -15.44 2.12 -2.79
N GLU A 22 -14.34 1.41 -2.55
CA GLU A 22 -14.11 0.03 -2.99
C GLU A 22 -13.86 -0.84 -1.76
N GLY A 23 -14.85 -1.65 -1.39
CA GLY A 23 -14.89 -2.36 -0.11
C GLY A 23 -14.82 -1.41 1.09
N ASP A 24 -13.77 -1.56 1.90
CA ASP A 24 -13.49 -0.74 3.10
C ASP A 24 -12.53 0.44 2.85
N ARG A 25 -12.14 0.68 1.60
CA ARG A 25 -11.18 1.74 1.23
C ARG A 25 -11.86 2.83 0.41
N TYR A 26 -11.43 4.07 0.63
CA TYR A 26 -11.91 5.25 -0.10
C TYR A 26 -10.81 5.78 -1.03
N PHE A 27 -11.20 6.12 -2.26
CA PHE A 27 -10.30 6.52 -3.33
C PHE A 27 -10.82 7.79 -4.02
N CYS A 28 -9.92 8.67 -4.43
CA CYS A 28 -10.31 9.91 -5.13
C CYS A 28 -10.82 9.65 -6.56
N CYS A 29 -10.46 8.50 -7.16
CA CYS A 29 -10.89 8.10 -8.49
C CYS A 29 -10.88 6.57 -8.68
N GLN A 30 -11.51 6.12 -9.78
CA GLN A 30 -11.58 4.69 -10.12
C GLN A 30 -10.21 4.09 -10.48
N ALA A 31 -9.25 4.90 -10.95
CA ALA A 31 -7.89 4.44 -11.23
C ALA A 31 -7.16 4.04 -9.94
N CYS A 32 -7.27 4.85 -8.89
CA CYS A 32 -6.69 4.53 -7.58
C CYS A 32 -7.36 3.29 -6.95
N ALA A 33 -8.68 3.15 -7.10
CA ALA A 33 -9.41 1.97 -6.62
C ALA A 33 -8.94 0.66 -7.29
N GLN A 34 -8.61 0.72 -8.58
CA GLN A 34 -8.10 -0.41 -9.36
C GLN A 34 -6.57 -0.58 -9.29
N GLY A 35 -5.86 0.35 -8.64
CA GLY A 35 -4.40 0.30 -8.53
C GLY A 35 -3.65 0.64 -9.83
N HIS A 36 -4.11 1.66 -10.57
CA HIS A 36 -3.48 2.16 -11.80
C HIS A 36 -3.25 1.08 -12.90
N PRO A 37 -4.32 0.42 -13.39
CA PRO A 37 -4.19 -0.57 -14.46
C PRO A 37 -3.70 0.11 -15.75
N GLY A 38 -2.59 -0.38 -16.31
CA GLY A 38 -2.00 0.13 -17.55
C GLY A 38 -1.46 1.55 -17.43
N ASP A 39 -0.89 1.92 -16.27
CA ASP A 39 -0.28 3.24 -16.02
C ASP A 39 -1.27 4.40 -16.15
N ARG A 40 -2.56 4.14 -15.95
CA ARG A 40 -3.58 5.18 -15.86
C ARG A 40 -3.29 6.12 -14.70
N GLN A 41 -3.11 7.40 -14.99
CA GLN A 41 -2.93 8.46 -14.01
C GLN A 41 -4.15 8.62 -13.08
N CYS A 42 -3.93 9.24 -11.90
CA CYS A 42 -5.01 9.69 -11.03
C CYS A 42 -5.87 10.78 -11.71
N LYS A 43 -6.93 11.22 -11.02
CA LYS A 43 -7.66 12.46 -11.34
C LYS A 43 -6.68 13.63 -11.59
N ASP A 44 -5.63 13.70 -10.77
CA ASP A 44 -4.57 14.69 -10.88
C ASP A 44 -3.35 14.13 -11.62
N PRO A 45 -2.90 14.77 -12.71
CA PRO A 45 -1.70 14.38 -13.45
C PRO A 45 -0.40 14.64 -12.69
N GLU A 46 -0.43 15.54 -11.71
CA GLU A 46 0.67 15.86 -10.82
C GLU A 46 0.78 14.90 -9.63
N CYS A 47 -0.21 14.03 -9.40
CA CYS A 47 -0.17 13.09 -8.30
C CYS A 47 0.81 11.93 -8.62
N PRO A 48 1.85 11.71 -7.79
CA PRO A 48 2.88 10.69 -8.06
C PRO A 48 2.43 9.26 -7.71
N CYS A 49 1.15 9.02 -7.44
CA CYS A 49 0.66 7.72 -6.99
C CYS A 49 0.70 6.63 -8.06
N ALA A 50 0.63 6.98 -9.35
CA ALA A 50 0.79 6.03 -10.45
C ALA A 50 2.17 5.36 -10.45
N ASP A 51 3.21 6.13 -10.10
CA ASP A 51 4.59 5.66 -9.99
C ASP A 51 4.87 5.01 -8.63
N ARG A 52 4.50 5.70 -7.53
CA ARG A 52 4.74 5.24 -6.14
C ARG A 52 3.93 4.02 -5.74
N GLY A 53 2.76 3.80 -6.36
CA GLY A 53 1.90 2.65 -6.07
C GLY A 53 2.54 1.31 -6.40
N LYS A 54 3.54 1.28 -7.31
CA LYS A 54 4.27 0.05 -7.68
C LYS A 54 5.35 -0.33 -6.66
N ALA A 55 5.87 0.63 -5.90
CA ALA A 55 7.05 0.45 -5.05
C ALA A 55 6.80 -0.37 -3.76
N LYS A 56 5.55 -0.53 -3.31
CA LYS A 56 5.26 -1.20 -2.04
C LYS A 56 5.06 -2.71 -2.11
N LYS A 57 4.60 -3.29 -3.23
CA LYS A 57 4.43 -4.75 -3.36
C LYS A 57 5.75 -5.51 -3.19
N SER A 58 6.88 -4.89 -3.51
CA SER A 58 8.19 -5.52 -3.45
C SER A 58 8.80 -5.56 -2.04
N GLN A 59 8.36 -4.70 -1.10
CA GLN A 59 8.93 -4.67 0.25
C GLN A 59 8.28 -5.64 1.23
N GLU A 60 7.06 -6.13 0.94
CA GLU A 60 6.32 -7.04 1.82
C GLU A 60 6.93 -8.45 1.81
N GLN A 61 7.40 -8.91 0.64
CA GLN A 61 8.05 -10.22 0.47
C GLN A 61 9.41 -10.34 1.16
N GLN A 62 10.07 -9.24 1.53
CA GLN A 62 11.40 -9.28 2.12
C GLN A 62 11.39 -9.29 3.67
N LEU A 63 10.23 -9.09 4.30
CA LEU A 63 10.10 -9.02 5.76
C LEU A 63 9.87 -10.41 6.39
N ASP A 64 9.22 -11.32 5.66
CA ASP A 64 8.86 -12.67 6.15
C ASP A 64 10.10 -13.59 6.29
N HIS A 65 11.11 -13.40 5.44
CA HIS A 65 12.31 -14.25 5.41
C HIS A 65 13.40 -13.86 6.43
N SER A 66 13.21 -12.76 7.18
CA SER A 66 14.22 -12.22 8.12
C SER A 66 13.95 -12.57 9.58
N LEU A 67 12.87 -13.31 9.88
CA LEU A 67 12.43 -13.64 11.24
C LEU A 67 12.72 -15.11 11.61
N GLU A 68 13.19 -15.92 10.67
CA GLU A 68 13.39 -17.37 10.84
C GLU A 68 14.78 -17.72 11.41
N GLU A 69 15.76 -16.81 11.33
CA GLU A 69 17.18 -17.06 11.64
C GLU A 69 17.66 -16.33 12.91
N THR A 70 16.81 -16.19 13.93
CA THR A 70 17.24 -15.80 15.29
C THR A 70 16.35 -16.46 16.32
N PHE A 71 16.38 -17.80 16.35
CA PHE A 71 16.04 -18.56 17.56
C PHE A 71 17.35 -18.96 18.27
N PRO A 72 17.85 -18.14 19.21
CA PRO A 72 18.92 -18.53 20.11
C PRO A 72 18.35 -19.44 21.20
N ALA A 73 18.42 -20.74 21.01
CA ALA A 73 18.32 -21.72 22.10
C ALA A 73 19.10 -22.98 21.73
N SER A 74 20.39 -22.82 21.44
CA SER A 74 21.35 -23.94 21.53
C SER A 74 21.52 -24.31 23.00
N ASP A 75 20.56 -25.04 23.57
CA ASP A 75 20.76 -25.85 24.75
C ASP A 75 20.46 -27.31 24.36
N PRO A 76 21.48 -28.17 24.40
CA PRO A 76 21.42 -29.17 25.45
C PRO A 76 22.69 -29.16 26.30
N ILE A 77 22.58 -28.69 27.54
CA ILE A 77 23.47 -29.16 28.61
C ILE A 77 22.86 -30.46 29.14
N SER A 78 23.57 -31.57 28.99
CA SER A 78 23.42 -32.71 29.91
C SER A 78 24.79 -33.38 30.12
N PRO A 79 25.33 -33.38 31.36
CA PRO A 79 26.55 -34.12 31.73
C PRO A 79 26.31 -35.63 31.81
#